data_AF-A0AAD9QWH4-F1
#
_entry.id   AF-A0AAD9QWH4-F1
#
_cell.length_a   1.000
_cell.length_b   1.000
_cell.length_c   1.000
_cell.angle_alpha   90.00
_cell.angle_beta   90.00
_cell.angle_gamma   90.00
#
_symmetry.space_group_name_H-M   'P 1'
#
loop_
_entity.id
_entity.type
_entity.pdbx_description
1 polymer ?
#
loop_
_entity_poly.entity_id
_entity_poly.type
_entity_poly.pdbx_seq_one_letter_code
_entity_poly.pdbx_strand_id
1 'polypeptide(L)'
;MELKAFVERCKEEGYFKEIFNSGNYEIYSSFGGTSESNVSISLSHDFDRKLCGADFEAEIERTWNLRKEKNPFLFNGSKFRLHDVCYGEKTPVITLSLGQTCYKDYVCTNMNFDHWKFLTEYGRRVYANEQACFSDALGVGSIVETSDDKLVFIRRSNQVYEDPYHLDTPGGHAEPSEVKPQNHNSKEHFIDINEMDEKAVVHELFHSIVREVRDEFPVGSVDLLAQLLEHCTDQHSGREFKLAIVDRNTSKSQNWKKARCLLSGEEVKQLYNEGGPESYESSEMLLVDRAEFHKGMSSHQVSNLFKDLTPGCKACLYFYFNLQANKSV
;
A
#
# COMPACT_ATOMS: atom_id res chain seq x y z
N MET A 1 9.07 1.01 -26.62
CA MET A 1 7.84 0.26 -26.95
C MET A 1 7.55 -0.82 -25.90
N GLU A 2 8.48 -1.74 -25.63
CA GLU A 2 8.28 -2.83 -24.64
C GLU A 2 7.90 -2.35 -23.22
N LEU A 3 8.62 -1.38 -22.66
CA LEU A 3 8.31 -0.85 -21.32
C LEU A 3 6.90 -0.25 -21.23
N LYS A 4 6.43 0.40 -22.31
CA LYS A 4 5.10 1.01 -22.35
C LYS A 4 4.00 -0.06 -22.32
N ALA A 5 4.15 -1.11 -23.12
CA ALA A 5 3.23 -2.25 -23.12
C ALA A 5 3.22 -2.97 -21.76
N PHE A 6 4.38 -3.10 -21.10
CA PHE A 6 4.45 -3.62 -19.73
C PHE A 6 3.67 -2.77 -18.74
N VAL A 7 3.85 -1.44 -18.76
CA VAL A 7 3.11 -0.50 -17.91
C VAL A 7 1.60 -0.58 -18.17
N GLU A 8 1.17 -0.59 -19.43
CA GLU A 8 -0.25 -0.73 -19.79
C GLU A 8 -0.83 -2.03 -19.22
N ARG A 9 -0.09 -3.13 -19.31
CA ARG A 9 -0.52 -4.40 -18.72
C ARG A 9 -0.57 -4.37 -17.19
N CYS A 10 0.39 -3.71 -16.53
CA CYS A 10 0.31 -3.47 -15.09
C CYS A 10 -0.94 -2.66 -14.72
N LYS A 11 -1.38 -1.72 -15.56
CA LYS A 11 -2.62 -0.95 -15.33
C LYS A 11 -3.87 -1.84 -15.45
N GLU A 12 -3.92 -2.68 -16.47
CA GLU A 12 -5.06 -3.57 -16.72
C GLU A 12 -5.23 -4.64 -15.62
N GLU A 13 -4.12 -5.26 -15.20
CA GLU A 13 -4.15 -6.38 -14.24
C GLU A 13 -3.79 -5.99 -12.80
N GLY A 14 -3.20 -4.81 -12.60
CA GLY A 14 -2.84 -4.27 -11.28
C GLY A 14 -4.00 -3.58 -10.60
N TYR A 15 -5.10 -3.34 -11.34
CA TYR A 15 -6.41 -3.36 -10.70
C TYR A 15 -6.56 -2.20 -9.69
N PHE A 16 -6.28 -0.97 -10.14
CA PHE A 16 -6.26 0.24 -9.33
C PHE A 16 -6.85 1.45 -10.08
N LYS A 17 -7.25 2.48 -9.33
CA LYS A 17 -7.52 3.82 -9.82
C LYS A 17 -6.31 4.71 -9.58
N GLU A 18 -5.93 5.45 -10.60
CA GLU A 18 -4.86 6.45 -10.54
C GLU A 18 -5.37 7.68 -9.82
N ILE A 19 -4.85 7.94 -8.62
CA ILE A 19 -5.02 9.23 -7.95
C ILE A 19 -3.95 10.24 -8.41
N PHE A 20 -2.81 9.74 -8.89
CA PHE A 20 -1.77 10.55 -9.53
C PHE A 20 -1.56 10.11 -11.00
N ASN A 21 -1.96 11.00 -11.92
CA ASN A 21 -1.60 11.12 -13.35
C ASN A 21 -2.45 10.32 -14.37
N SER A 22 -3.22 11.01 -15.23
CA SER A 22 -2.84 11.25 -16.64
C SER A 22 -3.36 12.57 -17.25
N GLY A 23 -3.94 13.48 -16.44
CA GLY A 23 -4.48 14.77 -16.90
C GLY A 23 -3.94 16.02 -16.19
N ASN A 24 -3.30 15.88 -15.02
CA ASN A 24 -2.79 17.01 -14.22
C ASN A 24 -1.25 17.12 -14.27
N TYR A 25 -0.65 16.66 -15.39
CA TYR A 25 0.79 16.47 -15.58
C TYR A 25 1.66 17.72 -15.37
N GLU A 26 1.12 18.92 -15.56
CA GLU A 26 1.90 20.16 -15.45
C GLU A 26 2.06 20.66 -14.00
N ILE A 27 1.27 20.15 -13.05
CA ILE A 27 1.28 20.62 -11.64
C ILE A 27 2.11 19.70 -10.74
N TYR A 28 2.21 18.41 -11.06
CA TYR A 28 2.95 17.45 -10.25
C TYR A 28 4.33 17.23 -10.88
N SER A 29 5.36 17.48 -10.08
CA SER A 29 6.77 17.64 -10.46
C SER A 29 7.26 16.65 -11.54
N SER A 30 8.38 17.01 -12.19
CA SER A 30 9.09 16.29 -13.26
C SER A 30 9.38 14.78 -13.06
N PHE A 31 8.94 14.20 -11.93
CA PHE A 31 9.06 12.83 -11.51
C PHE A 31 7.74 12.17 -11.00
N GLY A 32 6.56 12.75 -11.23
CA GLY A 32 5.23 12.10 -11.12
C GLY A 32 4.90 11.41 -9.78
N GLY A 33 5.06 12.15 -8.68
CA GLY A 33 4.56 11.79 -7.35
C GLY A 33 4.19 13.04 -6.56
N THR A 34 3.93 12.88 -5.26
CA THR A 34 3.62 14.00 -4.35
C THR A 34 4.36 13.90 -3.02
N SER A 35 4.59 15.05 -2.38
CA SER A 35 5.22 15.19 -1.05
C SER A 35 4.18 15.32 0.06
N GLU A 36 4.59 15.18 1.32
CA GLU A 36 3.71 15.37 2.49
C GLU A 36 3.01 16.74 2.46
N SER A 37 3.72 17.80 2.07
CA SER A 37 3.15 19.16 2.01
C SER A 37 1.98 19.32 1.04
N ASN A 38 1.89 18.43 0.05
CA ASN A 38 0.86 18.43 -0.98
C ASN A 38 -0.37 17.59 -0.60
N VAL A 39 -0.32 16.89 0.55
CA VAL A 39 -1.39 16.02 1.03
C VAL A 39 -1.94 16.58 2.33
N SER A 40 -3.26 16.63 2.42
CA SER A 40 -4.01 16.87 3.65
C SER A 40 -4.92 15.69 3.92
N ILE A 41 -5.30 15.51 5.18
CA ILE A 41 -6.22 14.46 5.61
C ILE A 41 -7.47 15.15 6.16
N SER A 42 -8.64 14.59 5.88
CA SER A 42 -9.88 14.90 6.59
C SER A 42 -10.33 13.62 7.30
N LEU A 43 -10.45 13.69 8.62
CA LEU A 43 -10.76 12.55 9.49
C LEU A 43 -12.21 12.65 9.98
N SER A 44 -12.98 11.58 9.86
CA SER A 44 -14.35 11.51 10.42
C SER A 44 -14.89 10.09 10.44
N HIS A 45 -15.69 9.75 11.47
CA HIS A 45 -16.50 8.52 11.47
C HIS A 45 -17.59 8.51 10.38
N ASP A 46 -17.93 9.66 9.80
CA ASP A 46 -18.81 9.68 8.64
C ASP A 46 -18.18 8.96 7.44
N PHE A 47 -16.85 8.84 7.42
CA PHE A 47 -16.07 8.15 6.41
C PHE A 47 -15.84 6.66 6.71
N ASP A 48 -16.36 6.14 7.83
CA ASP A 48 -16.27 4.72 8.19
C ASP A 48 -17.17 3.84 7.31
N ARG A 49 -16.90 2.53 7.34
CA ARG A 49 -17.76 1.52 6.71
C ARG A 49 -19.16 1.61 7.32
N LYS A 50 -20.18 1.69 6.47
CA LYS A 50 -21.58 1.61 6.87
C LYS A 50 -22.00 0.16 7.06
N LEU A 51 -22.79 -0.08 8.10
CA LEU A 51 -23.28 -1.42 8.43
C LEU A 51 -24.36 -1.87 7.43
N CYS A 52 -24.42 -3.16 7.16
CA CYS A 52 -25.35 -3.74 6.17
C CYS A 52 -26.41 -4.62 6.86
N GLY A 53 -26.90 -4.17 8.02
CA GLY A 53 -27.93 -4.85 8.82
C GLY A 53 -27.37 -5.91 9.78
N ALA A 54 -28.08 -6.19 10.87
CA ALA A 54 -27.60 -7.04 11.97
C ALA A 54 -27.20 -8.46 11.53
N ASP A 55 -27.95 -9.07 10.59
CA ASP A 55 -27.68 -10.41 10.11
C ASP A 55 -26.34 -10.50 9.35
N PHE A 56 -26.02 -9.48 8.56
CA PHE A 56 -24.74 -9.44 7.83
C PHE A 56 -23.57 -9.14 8.76
N GLU A 57 -23.74 -8.26 9.74
CA GLU A 57 -22.69 -8.01 10.74
C GLU A 57 -22.42 -9.27 11.58
N ALA A 58 -23.45 -10.05 11.91
CA ALA A 58 -23.29 -11.37 12.54
C ALA A 58 -22.59 -12.38 11.61
N GLU A 59 -22.81 -12.28 10.29
CA GLU A 59 -22.08 -13.08 9.30
C GLU A 59 -20.59 -12.72 9.21
N ILE A 60 -20.22 -11.44 9.31
CA ILE A 60 -18.82 -11.03 9.42
C ILE A 60 -18.16 -11.72 10.62
N GLU A 61 -18.80 -11.70 11.79
CA GLU A 61 -18.26 -12.35 13.00
C GLU A 61 -18.11 -13.86 12.82
N ARG A 62 -19.13 -14.54 12.29
CA ARG A 62 -19.04 -15.99 12.01
C ARG A 62 -17.91 -16.31 11.05
N THR A 63 -17.81 -15.55 9.95
CA THR A 63 -16.82 -15.78 8.90
C THR A 63 -15.41 -15.55 9.43
N TRP A 64 -15.21 -14.49 10.21
CA TRP A 64 -13.94 -14.19 10.86
C TRP A 64 -13.49 -15.29 11.81
N ASN A 65 -14.40 -15.77 12.69
CA ASN A 65 -14.08 -16.83 13.64
C ASN A 65 -13.70 -18.13 12.92
N LEU A 66 -14.46 -18.52 11.89
CA LEU A 66 -14.12 -19.69 11.07
C LEU A 66 -12.75 -19.56 10.37
N ARG A 67 -12.38 -18.35 9.95
CA ARG A 67 -11.07 -18.10 9.32
C ARG A 67 -9.93 -18.16 10.32
N LYS A 68 -10.09 -17.59 11.52
CA LYS A 68 -9.10 -17.70 12.61
C LYS A 68 -8.88 -19.14 13.06
N GLU A 69 -9.94 -19.95 13.10
CA GLU A 69 -9.81 -21.38 13.43
C GLU A 69 -8.95 -22.13 12.41
N LYS A 70 -8.98 -21.72 11.14
CA LYS A 70 -8.20 -22.32 10.06
C LYS A 70 -6.78 -21.76 9.94
N ASN A 71 -6.59 -20.49 10.28
CA ASN A 71 -5.28 -19.83 10.25
C ASN A 71 -5.01 -19.15 11.60
N PRO A 72 -4.22 -19.77 12.51
CA PRO A 72 -3.93 -19.21 13.83
C PRO A 72 -3.04 -17.95 13.78
N PHE A 73 -2.39 -17.67 12.66
CA PHE A 73 -1.62 -16.43 12.46
C PHE A 73 -2.51 -15.23 12.09
N LEU A 74 -3.80 -15.46 11.85
CA LEU A 74 -4.73 -14.40 11.50
C LEU A 74 -5.16 -13.61 12.76
N PHE A 75 -4.70 -12.37 12.87
CA PHE A 75 -5.11 -11.44 13.92
C PHE A 75 -5.84 -10.23 13.35
N ASN A 76 -6.67 -9.57 14.16
CA ASN A 76 -7.34 -8.33 13.74
C ASN A 76 -6.46 -7.13 14.10
N GLY A 77 -6.42 -6.13 13.23
CA GLY A 77 -5.69 -4.87 13.43
C GLY A 77 -6.48 -3.68 12.89
N SER A 78 -6.31 -2.52 13.50
CA SER A 78 -6.96 -1.27 13.05
C SER A 78 -6.32 -0.78 11.75
N LYS A 79 -7.11 -0.21 10.84
CA LYS A 79 -6.64 0.30 9.54
C LYS A 79 -7.35 1.60 9.20
N PHE A 80 -6.72 2.46 8.42
CA PHE A 80 -7.42 3.58 7.80
C PHE A 80 -8.33 3.06 6.69
N ARG A 81 -9.53 3.62 6.56
CA ARG A 81 -10.44 3.41 5.44
C ARG A 81 -10.35 4.60 4.50
N LEU A 82 -10.08 4.38 3.22
CA LEU A 82 -10.17 5.45 2.23
C LEU A 82 -11.64 5.66 1.84
N HIS A 83 -12.19 6.84 2.11
CA HIS A 83 -13.55 7.19 1.71
C HIS A 83 -13.60 7.96 0.40
N ASP A 84 -12.76 9.00 0.28
CA ASP A 84 -12.72 9.83 -0.92
C ASP A 84 -11.38 10.54 -1.08
N VAL A 85 -11.13 11.03 -2.30
CA VAL A 85 -9.96 11.82 -2.66
C VAL A 85 -10.40 13.06 -3.41
N CYS A 86 -10.20 14.22 -2.79
CA CYS A 86 -10.49 15.53 -3.37
C CYS A 86 -9.20 16.17 -3.90
N TYR A 87 -9.31 16.87 -5.03
CA TYR A 87 -8.21 17.60 -5.65
C TYR A 87 -8.45 19.11 -5.55
N GLY A 88 -7.45 19.84 -5.08
CA GLY A 88 -7.40 21.30 -5.03
C GLY A 88 -6.43 21.88 -6.04
N GLU A 89 -6.57 23.18 -6.30
CA GLU A 89 -5.69 23.93 -7.22
C GLU A 89 -4.44 24.50 -6.54
N LYS A 90 -4.40 24.50 -5.20
CA LYS A 90 -3.32 25.07 -4.38
C LYS A 90 -2.89 24.08 -3.32
N THR A 91 -1.65 24.16 -2.88
CA THR A 91 -1.11 23.32 -1.80
C THR A 91 -1.89 23.52 -0.48
N PRO A 92 -2.33 22.45 0.20
CA PRO A 92 -2.25 21.04 -0.20
C PRO A 92 -3.18 20.73 -1.38
N VAL A 93 -2.62 20.16 -2.44
CA VAL A 93 -3.33 19.93 -3.70
C VAL A 93 -4.25 18.70 -3.64
N ILE A 94 -4.12 17.86 -2.61
CA ILE A 94 -4.97 16.69 -2.39
C ILE A 94 -5.43 16.62 -0.94
N THR A 95 -6.69 16.25 -0.77
CA THR A 95 -7.26 15.90 0.54
C THR A 95 -7.79 14.47 0.50
N LEU A 96 -7.30 13.64 1.42
CA LEU A 96 -7.80 12.27 1.62
C LEU A 96 -8.83 12.28 2.73
N SER A 97 -10.06 11.88 2.41
CA SER A 97 -11.09 11.65 3.42
C SER A 97 -10.91 10.25 3.97
N LEU A 98 -10.52 10.14 5.23
CA LEU A 98 -10.20 8.88 5.89
C LEU A 98 -11.17 8.59 7.02
N GLY A 99 -11.72 7.37 6.98
CA GLY A 99 -12.41 6.73 8.10
C GLY A 99 -11.50 5.72 8.79
N GLN A 100 -12.05 4.98 9.74
CA GLN A 100 -11.42 3.86 10.41
C GLN A 100 -12.12 2.54 10.02
N THR A 101 -11.33 1.49 9.94
CA THR A 101 -11.81 0.12 9.73
C THR A 101 -10.85 -0.85 10.43
N CYS A 102 -11.04 -2.15 10.20
CA CYS A 102 -10.13 -3.17 10.68
C CYS A 102 -9.91 -4.28 9.66
N TYR A 103 -8.86 -5.07 9.88
CA TYR A 103 -8.49 -6.16 8.99
C TYR A 103 -9.56 -7.25 8.91
N LYS A 104 -10.29 -7.53 10.00
CA LYS A 104 -11.46 -8.41 10.00
C LYS A 104 -12.50 -7.98 8.96
N ASP A 105 -12.88 -6.71 8.99
CA ASP A 105 -13.88 -6.17 8.07
C ASP A 105 -13.37 -6.23 6.64
N TYR A 106 -12.09 -5.92 6.40
CA TYR A 106 -11.46 -6.09 5.08
C TYR A 106 -11.51 -7.54 4.58
N VAL A 107 -11.15 -8.50 5.43
CA VAL A 107 -11.18 -9.94 5.12
C VAL A 107 -12.60 -10.42 4.82
N CYS A 108 -13.62 -9.89 5.51
CA CYS A 108 -15.00 -10.34 5.40
C CYS A 108 -15.84 -9.57 4.38
N THR A 109 -15.37 -8.42 3.91
CA THR A 109 -16.00 -7.62 2.85
C THR A 109 -15.16 -7.65 1.57
N ASN A 110 -14.08 -6.88 1.51
CA ASN A 110 -13.24 -6.74 0.32
C ASN A 110 -12.64 -8.07 -0.17
N MET A 111 -12.11 -8.92 0.70
CA MET A 111 -11.54 -10.22 0.28
C MET A 111 -12.57 -11.35 0.18
N ASN A 112 -13.85 -11.05 0.39
CA ASN A 112 -14.92 -12.03 0.25
C ASN A 112 -15.78 -11.73 -0.98
N PHE A 113 -15.34 -12.22 -2.14
CA PHE A 113 -16.00 -12.01 -3.43
C PHE A 113 -17.49 -12.39 -3.44
N ASP A 114 -17.89 -13.39 -2.65
CA ASP A 114 -19.28 -13.85 -2.54
C ASP A 114 -20.22 -12.74 -2.03
N HIS A 115 -19.69 -11.82 -1.23
CA HIS A 115 -20.47 -10.71 -0.65
C HIS A 115 -20.53 -9.47 -1.55
N TRP A 116 -19.68 -9.36 -2.57
CA TRP A 116 -19.51 -8.12 -3.32
C TRP A 116 -20.82 -7.62 -3.95
N LYS A 117 -21.54 -8.51 -4.64
CA LYS A 117 -22.81 -8.14 -5.28
C LYS A 117 -23.81 -7.57 -4.27
N PHE A 118 -23.94 -8.24 -3.12
CA PHE A 118 -24.83 -7.79 -2.05
C PHE A 118 -24.40 -6.43 -1.49
N LEU A 119 -23.11 -6.26 -1.16
CA LEU A 119 -22.57 -5.03 -0.56
C LEU A 119 -22.70 -3.84 -1.50
N THR A 120 -22.35 -4.02 -2.77
CA THR A 120 -22.49 -2.99 -3.81
C THR A 120 -23.95 -2.57 -3.99
N GLU A 121 -24.87 -3.54 -4.12
CA GLU A 121 -26.30 -3.25 -4.29
C GLU A 121 -26.92 -2.58 -3.05
N TYR A 122 -26.56 -3.05 -1.85
CA TYR A 122 -27.02 -2.47 -0.59
C TYR A 122 -26.50 -1.06 -0.41
N GLY A 123 -25.19 -0.85 -0.59
CA GLY A 123 -24.53 0.45 -0.48
C GLY A 123 -25.18 1.48 -1.41
N ARG A 124 -25.39 1.12 -2.68
CA ARG A 124 -26.06 1.97 -3.66
C ARG A 124 -27.50 2.31 -3.25
N ARG A 125 -28.26 1.34 -2.75
CA ARG A 125 -29.69 1.53 -2.41
C ARG A 125 -29.90 2.33 -1.14
N VAL A 126 -29.10 2.07 -0.10
CA VAL A 126 -29.33 2.60 1.25
C VAL A 126 -28.50 3.86 1.51
N TYR A 127 -27.28 3.92 0.97
CA TYR A 127 -26.33 5.00 1.23
C TYR A 127 -25.97 5.83 -0.01
N ALA A 128 -26.59 5.54 -1.16
CA ALA A 128 -26.25 6.16 -2.46
C ALA A 128 -24.76 6.04 -2.81
N ASN A 129 -24.07 5.00 -2.30
CA ASN A 129 -22.65 4.79 -2.50
C ASN A 129 -22.36 3.27 -2.53
N GLU A 130 -21.92 2.77 -3.68
CA GLU A 130 -21.56 1.36 -3.91
C GLU A 130 -20.47 0.84 -2.96
N GLN A 131 -19.61 1.73 -2.46
CA GLN A 131 -18.50 1.41 -1.56
C GLN A 131 -18.84 1.55 -0.08
N ALA A 132 -20.00 2.10 0.28
CA ALA A 132 -20.34 2.42 1.66
C ALA A 132 -20.20 1.22 2.61
N CYS A 133 -20.54 0.03 2.12
CA CYS A 133 -20.57 -1.22 2.89
C CYS A 133 -19.22 -1.99 2.89
N PHE A 134 -18.19 -1.49 2.20
CA PHE A 134 -16.86 -2.12 2.16
C PHE A 134 -15.90 -1.50 3.17
N SER A 135 -14.98 -2.32 3.69
CA SER A 135 -13.94 -1.85 4.59
C SER A 135 -12.98 -0.88 3.91
N ASP A 136 -12.62 -1.14 2.64
CA ASP A 136 -11.71 -0.31 1.84
C ASP A 136 -10.46 0.14 2.62
N ALA A 137 -9.83 -0.84 3.28
CA ALA A 137 -8.62 -0.60 4.06
C ALA A 137 -7.52 -0.03 3.15
N LEU A 138 -6.87 1.03 3.61
CA LEU A 138 -5.76 1.68 2.94
C LEU A 138 -4.46 0.91 3.22
N GLY A 139 -3.85 0.33 2.20
CA GLY A 139 -2.51 -0.24 2.24
C GLY A 139 -1.43 0.76 1.82
N VAL A 140 -0.18 0.32 1.93
CA VAL A 140 1.02 1.03 1.47
C VAL A 140 1.96 0.02 0.79
N GLY A 141 2.70 0.44 -0.24
CA GLY A 141 3.63 -0.40 -1.00
C GLY A 141 4.92 0.34 -1.35
N SER A 142 5.95 -0.35 -1.83
CA SER A 142 7.18 0.33 -2.26
C SER A 142 7.95 -0.42 -3.33
N ILE A 143 8.58 0.34 -4.22
CA ILE A 143 9.68 -0.17 -5.03
C ILE A 143 10.99 0.21 -4.36
N VAL A 144 11.69 -0.80 -3.84
CA VAL A 144 13.05 -0.67 -3.33
C VAL A 144 14.01 -1.01 -4.47
N GLU A 145 14.85 -0.04 -4.83
CA GLU A 145 15.88 -0.16 -5.87
C GLU A 145 17.26 -0.15 -5.21
N THR A 146 18.09 -1.15 -5.51
CA THR A 146 19.43 -1.30 -4.95
C THR A 146 20.45 -0.41 -5.66
N SER A 147 21.64 -0.25 -5.09
CA SER A 147 22.70 0.59 -5.67
C SER A 147 23.24 0.05 -7.00
N ASP A 148 23.07 -1.25 -7.24
CA ASP A 148 23.39 -1.98 -8.45
C ASP A 148 22.16 -2.25 -9.35
N ASP A 149 21.17 -1.34 -9.30
CA ASP A 149 20.02 -1.27 -10.22
C ASP A 149 19.09 -2.51 -10.19
N LYS A 150 18.96 -3.21 -9.05
CA LYS A 150 17.99 -4.31 -8.88
C LYS A 150 16.76 -3.85 -8.12
N LEU A 151 15.60 -4.40 -8.46
CA LEU A 151 14.35 -4.21 -7.72
C LEU A 151 14.16 -5.38 -6.75
N VAL A 152 13.75 -5.07 -5.52
CA VAL A 152 13.49 -6.04 -4.46
C VAL A 152 12.03 -6.48 -4.50
N PHE A 153 11.82 -7.80 -4.46
CA PHE A 153 10.53 -8.45 -4.31
C PHE A 153 10.58 -9.46 -3.17
N ILE A 154 9.43 -9.71 -2.56
CA ILE A 154 9.25 -10.73 -1.54
C ILE A 154 8.23 -11.75 -2.01
N ARG A 155 8.43 -13.03 -1.70
CA ARG A 155 7.42 -14.06 -1.85
C ARG A 155 6.62 -14.13 -0.55
N ARG A 156 5.33 -13.88 -0.63
CA ARG A 156 4.42 -13.94 0.52
C ARG A 156 4.39 -15.36 1.07
N SER A 157 4.51 -15.47 2.39
CA SER A 157 4.49 -16.74 3.12
C SER A 157 3.16 -17.48 2.95
N ASN A 158 3.12 -18.77 3.30
CA ASN A 158 1.85 -19.50 3.39
C ASN A 158 1.08 -19.20 4.68
N GLN A 159 1.69 -18.47 5.61
CA GLN A 159 1.09 -18.09 6.90
C GLN A 159 0.21 -16.85 6.77
N VAL A 160 0.48 -15.98 5.79
CA VAL A 160 -0.35 -14.80 5.54
C VAL A 160 -1.66 -15.20 4.86
N TYR A 161 -2.71 -14.44 5.14
CA TYR A 161 -4.04 -14.71 4.58
C TYR A 161 -4.20 -14.10 3.18
N GLU A 162 -3.69 -12.90 2.96
CA GLU A 162 -3.79 -12.21 1.66
C GLU A 162 -2.69 -12.74 0.71
N ASP A 163 -3.11 -13.18 -0.48
CA ASP A 163 -2.27 -13.64 -1.59
C ASP A 163 -1.07 -14.52 -1.19
N PRO A 164 -1.25 -15.62 -0.44
CA PRO A 164 -0.15 -16.49 -0.04
C PRO A 164 0.58 -17.02 -1.28
N TYR A 165 1.90 -17.22 -1.15
CA TYR A 165 2.84 -17.67 -2.18
C TYR A 165 3.11 -16.71 -3.34
N HIS A 166 2.33 -15.64 -3.51
CA HIS A 166 2.51 -14.69 -4.60
C HIS A 166 3.68 -13.75 -4.34
N LEU A 167 4.22 -13.17 -5.40
CA LEU A 167 5.27 -12.17 -5.33
C LEU A 167 4.69 -10.79 -5.09
N ASP A 168 5.26 -10.09 -4.11
CA ASP A 168 4.86 -8.77 -3.73
C ASP A 168 6.06 -7.82 -3.66
N THR A 169 5.74 -6.55 -3.57
CA THR A 169 6.69 -5.52 -3.17
C THR A 169 6.70 -5.36 -1.65
N PRO A 170 7.84 -5.01 -1.02
CA PRO A 170 7.86 -4.63 0.39
C PRO A 170 6.81 -3.54 0.69
N GLY A 171 5.98 -3.77 1.71
CA GLY A 171 4.84 -2.91 2.03
C GLY A 171 3.89 -3.57 3.02
N GLY A 172 2.83 -2.83 3.36
CA GLY A 172 1.86 -3.25 4.37
C GLY A 172 0.76 -2.23 4.54
N HIS A 173 0.54 -1.71 5.75
CA HIS A 173 -0.52 -0.75 6.04
C HIS A 173 -0.07 0.33 7.01
N ALA A 174 -0.42 1.58 6.71
CA ALA A 174 -0.45 2.59 7.74
C ALA A 174 -1.53 2.23 8.77
N GLU A 175 -1.18 2.31 10.06
CA GLU A 175 -2.09 1.90 11.13
C GLU A 175 -2.48 3.09 12.02
N PRO A 176 -3.79 3.25 12.32
CA PRO A 176 -4.25 4.23 13.30
C PRO A 176 -3.56 4.11 14.67
N SER A 177 -3.20 2.89 15.08
CA SER A 177 -2.48 2.61 16.34
C SER A 177 -1.07 3.20 16.40
N GLU A 178 -0.45 3.51 15.26
CA GLU A 178 0.90 4.08 15.19
C GLU A 178 0.90 5.61 15.20
N VAL A 179 -0.27 6.24 15.08
CA VAL A 179 -0.43 7.70 15.19
C VAL A 179 -0.41 8.09 16.66
N LYS A 180 0.57 8.87 17.10
CA LYS A 180 0.60 9.31 18.51
C LYS A 180 -0.63 10.18 18.83
N PRO A 181 -1.38 9.89 19.90
CA PRO A 181 -2.53 10.70 20.29
C PRO A 181 -2.06 12.08 20.77
N GLN A 182 -2.86 13.13 20.53
CA GLN A 182 -2.53 14.49 21.00
C GLN A 182 -2.48 14.59 22.54
N ASN A 183 -3.15 13.67 23.25
CA ASN A 183 -3.19 13.61 24.71
C ASN A 183 -2.48 12.34 25.23
N HIS A 184 -1.38 12.52 25.96
CA HIS A 184 -0.52 11.45 26.50
C HIS A 184 -1.13 10.60 27.64
N ASN A 185 -2.45 10.64 27.86
CA ASN A 185 -3.10 10.04 29.03
C ASN A 185 -3.93 8.77 28.75
N SER A 186 -4.06 8.31 27.50
CA SER A 186 -4.75 7.06 27.22
C SER A 186 -3.80 5.87 27.35
N LYS A 187 -4.17 4.91 28.22
CA LYS A 187 -3.53 3.58 28.34
C LYS A 187 -4.12 2.56 27.36
N GLU A 188 -4.93 3.01 26.41
CA GLU A 188 -5.63 2.15 25.46
C GLU A 188 -4.88 2.11 24.13
N HIS A 189 -4.78 0.91 23.54
CA HIS A 189 -4.18 0.68 22.22
C HIS A 189 -5.06 1.13 21.05
N PHE A 190 -6.24 1.69 21.32
CA PHE A 190 -7.17 2.18 20.32
C PHE A 190 -7.23 3.71 20.40
N ILE A 191 -7.00 4.35 19.25
CA ILE A 191 -7.09 5.79 19.11
C ILE A 191 -8.30 6.04 18.22
N ASP A 192 -9.22 6.86 18.72
CA ASP A 192 -10.40 7.29 17.97
C ASP A 192 -9.97 8.21 16.82
N ILE A 193 -10.57 8.04 15.64
CA ILE A 193 -10.17 8.79 14.46
C ILE A 193 -10.32 10.31 14.62
N ASN A 194 -11.26 10.77 15.46
CA ASN A 194 -11.45 12.20 15.72
C ASN A 194 -10.45 12.77 16.73
N GLU A 195 -9.70 11.91 17.42
CA GLU A 195 -8.63 12.31 18.35
C GLU A 195 -7.24 12.36 17.69
N MET A 196 -7.15 11.93 16.42
CA MET A 196 -5.90 11.92 15.68
C MET A 196 -5.57 13.29 15.10
N ASP A 197 -4.29 13.62 15.08
CA ASP A 197 -3.79 14.79 14.38
C ASP A 197 -3.64 14.48 12.88
N GLU A 198 -4.30 15.26 12.02
CA GLU A 198 -4.26 15.06 10.56
C GLU A 198 -2.84 15.07 9.99
N LYS A 199 -1.93 15.90 10.53
CA LYS A 199 -0.52 15.93 10.08
C LYS A 199 0.24 14.71 10.56
N ALA A 200 -0.06 14.21 11.76
CA ALA A 200 0.49 12.96 12.23
C ALA A 200 0.01 11.78 11.37
N VAL A 201 -1.24 11.81 10.87
CA VAL A 201 -1.73 10.82 9.90
C VAL A 201 -1.01 10.96 8.55
N VAL A 202 -0.81 12.17 8.01
CA VAL A 202 0.03 12.36 6.80
C VAL A 202 1.41 11.75 7.03
N HIS A 203 2.05 12.08 8.14
CA HIS A 203 3.36 11.56 8.48
C HIS A 203 3.34 10.03 8.55
N GLU A 204 2.34 9.44 9.19
CA GLU A 204 2.16 7.99 9.29
C GLU A 204 1.99 7.33 7.91
N LEU A 205 1.15 7.86 7.02
CA LEU A 205 0.98 7.33 5.65
C LEU A 205 2.29 7.31 4.86
N PHE A 206 3.18 8.28 5.13
CA PHE A 206 4.48 8.37 4.49
C PHE A 206 5.53 7.53 5.24
N HIS A 207 5.52 7.46 6.55
CA HIS A 207 6.57 6.80 7.32
C HIS A 207 6.30 5.32 7.58
N SER A 208 5.06 4.85 7.47
CA SER A 208 4.72 3.44 7.66
C SER A 208 5.50 2.54 6.71
N ILE A 209 5.58 2.90 5.42
CA ILE A 209 6.29 2.11 4.41
C ILE A 209 7.77 1.87 4.73
N VAL A 210 8.39 2.80 5.45
CA VAL A 210 9.77 2.67 5.89
C VAL A 210 9.87 1.60 6.97
N ARG A 211 8.92 1.60 7.90
CA ARG A 211 8.83 0.57 8.95
C ARG A 211 8.51 -0.79 8.34
N GLU A 212 7.56 -0.86 7.41
CA GLU A 212 7.24 -2.10 6.67
C GLU A 212 8.47 -2.67 5.98
N VAL A 213 9.25 -1.83 5.27
CA VAL A 213 10.50 -2.28 4.67
C VAL A 213 11.50 -2.73 5.74
N ARG A 214 11.61 -2.02 6.87
CA ARG A 214 12.52 -2.38 7.97
C ARG A 214 12.19 -3.71 8.61
N ASP A 215 10.92 -4.00 8.82
CA ASP A 215 10.46 -5.11 9.66
C ASP A 215 10.67 -6.47 8.96
N GLU A 216 10.95 -6.44 7.66
CA GLU A 216 11.50 -7.56 6.85
C GLU A 216 13.01 -7.83 7.12
N PHE A 217 13.72 -6.95 7.85
CA PHE A 217 15.17 -7.05 8.13
C PHE A 217 15.50 -7.08 9.64
N PRO A 218 16.69 -7.55 10.05
CA PRO A 218 17.07 -7.70 11.46
C PRO A 218 17.03 -6.41 12.28
N VAL A 219 16.57 -6.56 13.54
CA VAL A 219 16.54 -5.50 14.57
C VAL A 219 17.98 -5.15 14.97
N GLY A 220 18.55 -4.14 14.31
CA GLY A 220 19.96 -3.75 14.50
C GLY A 220 20.59 -3.18 13.23
N SER A 221 19.98 -3.45 12.07
CA SER A 221 20.30 -2.87 10.78
C SER A 221 19.91 -1.38 10.67
N VAL A 222 19.93 -0.64 11.79
CA VAL A 222 19.45 0.75 11.88
C VAL A 222 20.23 1.68 10.96
N ASP A 223 21.53 1.40 10.74
CA ASP A 223 22.35 2.13 9.75
C ASP A 223 21.92 1.86 8.30
N LEU A 224 21.33 0.69 8.03
CA LEU A 224 20.81 0.32 6.73
C LEU A 224 19.58 1.12 6.35
N LEU A 225 18.67 1.18 7.30
CA LEU A 225 17.40 1.85 7.14
C LEU A 225 17.59 3.36 7.22
N ALA A 226 18.46 3.86 8.10
CA ALA A 226 18.84 5.27 8.14
C ALA A 226 19.50 5.72 6.82
N GLN A 227 20.28 4.87 6.14
CA GLN A 227 20.85 5.17 4.82
C GLN A 227 19.83 5.08 3.67
N LEU A 228 18.94 4.08 3.71
CA LEU A 228 17.74 4.01 2.86
C LEU A 228 16.85 5.25 3.06
N LEU A 229 16.77 5.75 4.30
CA LEU A 229 15.91 6.84 4.75
C LEU A 229 16.46 8.22 4.49
N GLU A 230 17.75 8.50 4.77
CA GLU A 230 18.37 9.82 4.52
C GLU A 230 18.24 10.20 3.05
N HIS A 231 18.33 9.25 2.12
CA HIS A 231 18.12 9.50 0.69
C HIS A 231 16.65 9.51 0.26
N CYS A 232 15.74 9.10 1.14
CA CYS A 232 14.31 9.29 0.95
C CYS A 232 13.86 10.64 1.55
N THR A 233 14.45 11.11 2.67
CA THR A 233 14.10 12.32 3.43
C THR A 233 14.90 13.58 3.09
N ASP A 234 15.98 13.50 2.30
CA ASP A 234 16.82 14.68 2.08
C ASP A 234 16.14 15.74 1.19
N GLN A 235 15.57 16.75 1.87
CA GLN A 235 15.03 17.97 1.29
C GLN A 235 16.05 18.77 0.47
N HIS A 236 17.34 18.44 0.52
CA HIS A 236 18.40 19.20 -0.14
C HIS A 236 18.93 18.60 -1.45
N SER A 237 18.52 17.39 -1.85
CA SER A 237 19.01 16.74 -3.09
C SER A 237 17.99 16.64 -4.23
N GLY A 238 16.78 17.18 -4.07
CA GLY A 238 15.78 17.23 -5.14
C GLY A 238 15.23 15.87 -5.58
N ARG A 239 15.33 14.83 -4.74
CA ARG A 239 14.73 13.51 -4.97
C ARG A 239 13.52 13.35 -4.04
N GLU A 240 12.35 13.69 -4.56
CA GLU A 240 11.10 13.71 -3.81
C GLU A 240 10.59 12.29 -3.47
N PHE A 241 10.10 12.14 -2.23
CA PHE A 241 9.16 11.09 -1.86
C PHE A 241 7.95 11.10 -2.79
N LYS A 242 7.46 9.92 -3.15
CA LYS A 242 6.28 9.79 -4.00
C LYS A 242 5.26 8.96 -3.25
N LEU A 243 4.03 9.43 -3.23
CA LEU A 243 2.83 8.70 -2.84
C LEU A 243 2.01 8.54 -4.12
N ALA A 244 1.60 7.33 -4.50
CA ALA A 244 0.35 7.23 -5.24
C ALA A 244 -0.58 6.25 -4.58
N ILE A 245 -1.81 6.69 -4.47
CA ILE A 245 -2.91 5.98 -3.86
C ILE A 245 -3.60 5.23 -4.99
N VAL A 246 -3.61 3.92 -4.88
CA VAL A 246 -4.48 3.02 -5.60
C VAL A 246 -5.83 3.11 -4.90
N ASP A 247 -6.92 3.23 -5.62
CA ASP A 247 -8.27 2.98 -5.07
C ASP A 247 -8.93 1.96 -5.99
N ARG A 248 -9.46 0.86 -5.49
CA ARG A 248 -10.42 0.08 -6.26
C ARG A 248 -11.60 -0.27 -5.40
N ASN A 249 -12.77 -0.15 -6.01
CA ASN A 249 -14.00 -0.81 -5.62
C ASN A 249 -13.75 -2.31 -5.50
N THR A 250 -13.16 -2.77 -4.39
CA THR A 250 -12.75 -4.14 -4.02
C THR A 250 -11.30 -4.58 -4.34
N SER A 251 -10.34 -3.94 -3.68
CA SER A 251 -9.08 -4.52 -3.14
C SER A 251 -8.23 -3.33 -2.70
N LYS A 252 -7.68 -3.38 -1.48
CA LYS A 252 -6.95 -2.32 -0.76
C LYS A 252 -6.49 -1.10 -1.56
N SER A 253 -6.77 0.07 -1.01
CA SER A 253 -6.24 1.31 -1.56
C SER A 253 -4.78 1.48 -1.16
N GLN A 254 -3.81 1.29 -2.06
CA GLN A 254 -2.37 1.28 -1.72
C GLN A 254 -1.62 2.56 -2.04
N ASN A 255 -0.86 3.08 -1.07
CA ASN A 255 0.09 4.18 -1.23
C ASN A 255 1.51 3.67 -1.59
N TRP A 256 2.05 3.90 -2.79
CA TRP A 256 3.40 3.40 -3.13
C TRP A 256 4.53 4.44 -2.98
N LYS A 257 5.76 3.98 -2.68
CA LYS A 257 7.00 4.81 -2.64
C LYS A 257 8.16 4.26 -3.48
N LYS A 258 9.07 5.13 -3.94
CA LYS A 258 10.40 4.74 -4.43
C LYS A 258 11.44 4.97 -3.34
N ALA A 259 12.16 3.92 -2.96
CA ALA A 259 13.34 4.01 -2.10
C ALA A 259 14.58 3.56 -2.88
N ARG A 260 15.67 4.34 -2.85
CA ARG A 260 16.97 3.90 -3.40
C ARG A 260 17.88 3.49 -2.26
N CYS A 261 18.25 2.22 -2.22
CA CYS A 261 19.21 1.66 -1.29
C CYS A 261 20.64 2.00 -1.71
N LEU A 262 21.51 2.27 -0.74
CA LEU A 262 22.95 2.39 -0.98
C LEU A 262 23.64 1.02 -1.09
N LEU A 263 22.99 -0.03 -0.60
CA LEU A 263 23.48 -1.39 -0.72
C LEU A 263 23.23 -1.99 -2.09
N SER A 264 24.13 -2.89 -2.47
CA SER A 264 23.92 -3.84 -3.56
C SER A 264 22.82 -4.84 -3.21
N GLY A 265 22.26 -5.50 -4.23
CA GLY A 265 21.26 -6.54 -4.02
C GLY A 265 21.75 -7.68 -3.13
N GLU A 266 23.00 -8.10 -3.25
CA GLU A 266 23.54 -9.20 -2.43
C GLU A 266 23.60 -8.83 -0.95
N GLU A 267 24.01 -7.60 -0.62
CA GLU A 267 24.01 -7.11 0.77
C GLU A 267 22.58 -7.03 1.34
N VAL A 268 21.61 -6.57 0.54
CA VAL A 268 20.18 -6.57 0.94
C VAL A 268 19.69 -8.00 1.19
N LYS A 269 20.09 -8.96 0.34
CA LYS A 269 19.68 -10.37 0.46
C LYS A 269 20.30 -11.04 1.68
N GLN A 270 21.56 -10.73 1.97
CA GLN A 270 22.22 -11.23 3.17
C GLN A 270 21.46 -10.78 4.42
N LEU A 271 21.10 -9.50 4.50
CA LEU A 271 20.38 -8.96 5.64
C LEU A 271 18.97 -9.54 5.76
N TYR A 272 18.26 -9.72 4.64
CA TYR A 272 16.97 -10.42 4.66
C TYR A 272 17.09 -11.84 5.26
N ASN A 273 18.12 -12.60 4.88
CA ASN A 273 18.33 -13.96 5.36
C ASN A 273 18.70 -14.05 6.84
N GLU A 274 19.16 -12.95 7.46
CA GLU A 274 19.40 -12.89 8.90
C GLU A 274 18.07 -12.80 9.70
N GLY A 275 16.97 -12.41 9.04
CA GLY A 275 15.61 -12.40 9.58
C GLY A 275 15.26 -11.14 10.38
N GLY A 276 14.11 -10.55 10.08
CA GLY A 276 13.50 -9.45 10.83
C GLY A 276 12.38 -9.87 11.79
N PRO A 277 11.80 -8.91 12.54
CA PRO A 277 10.62 -9.12 13.37
C PRO A 277 9.45 -9.81 12.67
N GLU A 278 9.27 -9.52 11.39
CA GLU A 278 8.16 -10.00 10.56
C GLU A 278 8.61 -10.96 9.45
N SER A 279 9.78 -11.61 9.61
CA SER A 279 10.32 -12.57 8.64
C SER A 279 9.45 -13.83 8.45
N TYR A 280 8.32 -13.92 9.14
CA TYR A 280 7.32 -14.97 8.95
C TYR A 280 6.31 -14.60 7.83
N GLU A 281 6.18 -13.31 7.49
CA GLU A 281 5.24 -12.80 6.49
C GLU A 281 5.70 -13.05 5.06
N SER A 282 7.01 -13.14 4.86
CA SER A 282 7.65 -13.49 3.59
C SER A 282 8.47 -14.78 3.73
N SER A 283 8.64 -15.52 2.63
CA SER A 283 9.38 -16.80 2.61
C SER A 283 10.63 -16.78 1.73
N GLU A 284 10.77 -15.76 0.89
CA GLU A 284 11.87 -15.63 -0.07
C GLU A 284 12.01 -14.16 -0.49
N MET A 285 13.23 -13.69 -0.67
CA MET A 285 13.51 -12.41 -1.33
C MET A 285 14.11 -12.63 -2.72
N LEU A 286 13.53 -11.98 -3.72
CA LEU A 286 13.98 -12.01 -5.10
C LEU A 286 14.53 -10.65 -5.52
N LEU A 287 15.60 -10.69 -6.29
CA LEU A 287 16.21 -9.51 -6.90
C LEU A 287 16.11 -9.64 -8.42
N VAL A 288 15.64 -8.58 -9.06
CA VAL A 288 15.46 -8.55 -10.51
C VAL A 288 16.08 -7.29 -11.06
N ASP A 289 16.99 -7.41 -12.03
CA ASP A 289 17.62 -6.24 -12.65
C ASP A 289 16.55 -5.33 -13.27
N ARG A 290 16.63 -4.03 -12.98
CA ARG A 290 15.71 -3.01 -13.53
C ARG A 290 15.70 -3.01 -15.05
N ALA A 291 16.81 -3.38 -15.69
CA ALA A 291 16.93 -3.52 -17.13
C ALA A 291 16.01 -4.62 -17.71
N GLU A 292 15.66 -5.66 -16.97
CA GLU A 292 14.74 -6.70 -17.43
C GLU A 292 13.33 -6.16 -17.63
N PHE A 293 12.85 -5.29 -16.73
CA PHE A 293 11.56 -4.61 -16.87
C PHE A 293 11.51 -3.66 -18.08
N HIS A 294 12.65 -3.09 -18.49
CA HIS A 294 12.71 -2.28 -19.71
C HIS A 294 12.49 -3.11 -20.99
N LYS A 295 12.84 -4.41 -20.95
CA LYS A 295 12.52 -5.38 -22.00
C LYS A 295 11.06 -5.85 -21.92
N GLY A 296 10.30 -5.44 -20.88
CA GLY A 296 8.89 -5.73 -20.72
C GLY A 296 8.58 -7.23 -20.75
N MET A 297 7.45 -7.59 -21.37
CA MET A 297 7.02 -8.99 -21.51
C MET A 297 7.91 -9.83 -22.44
N SER A 298 8.81 -9.20 -23.19
CA SER A 298 9.81 -9.90 -24.00
C SER A 298 10.95 -10.49 -23.15
N SER A 299 11.16 -10.00 -21.93
CA SER A 299 12.04 -10.69 -20.95
C SER A 299 11.36 -11.96 -20.46
N HIS A 300 12.03 -13.11 -20.61
CA HIS A 300 11.53 -14.37 -20.07
C HIS A 300 11.38 -14.33 -18.55
N GLN A 301 12.29 -13.62 -17.87
CA GLN A 301 12.23 -13.45 -16.41
C GLN A 301 11.00 -12.64 -16.02
N VAL A 302 10.80 -11.44 -16.60
CA VAL A 302 9.63 -10.61 -16.30
C VAL A 302 8.33 -11.32 -16.67
N SER A 303 8.27 -11.99 -17.83
CA SER A 303 7.07 -12.70 -18.25
C SER A 303 6.68 -13.85 -17.33
N ASN A 304 7.65 -14.51 -16.71
CA ASN A 304 7.37 -15.57 -15.74
C ASN A 304 6.93 -14.96 -14.40
N LEU A 305 7.65 -13.95 -13.91
CA LEU A 305 7.32 -13.27 -12.65
C LEU A 305 5.93 -12.63 -12.70
N PHE A 306 5.55 -12.02 -13.82
CA PHE A 306 4.31 -11.24 -13.96
C PHE A 306 3.04 -12.03 -13.60
N LYS A 307 3.04 -13.35 -13.83
CA LYS A 307 1.92 -14.24 -13.52
C LYS A 307 1.71 -14.44 -12.02
N ASP A 308 2.78 -14.23 -11.25
CA ASP A 308 2.87 -14.48 -9.82
C ASP A 308 2.78 -13.18 -9.01
N LEU A 309 2.78 -12.01 -9.65
CA LEU A 309 2.70 -10.72 -8.96
C LEU A 309 1.30 -10.47 -8.40
N THR A 310 1.23 -10.01 -7.15
CA THR A 310 -0.01 -9.48 -6.56
C THR A 310 -0.53 -8.26 -7.32
N PRO A 311 -1.83 -7.93 -7.22
CA PRO A 311 -2.36 -6.68 -7.78
C PRO A 311 -1.63 -5.44 -7.25
N GLY A 312 -1.32 -5.40 -5.94
CA GLY A 312 -0.59 -4.28 -5.31
C GLY A 312 0.82 -4.10 -5.88
N CYS A 313 1.55 -5.20 -6.09
CA CYS A 313 2.85 -5.19 -6.73
C CYS A 313 2.80 -4.67 -8.17
N LYS A 314 1.82 -5.13 -8.96
CA LYS A 314 1.60 -4.61 -10.33
C LYS A 314 1.31 -3.12 -10.32
N ALA A 315 0.53 -2.63 -9.35
CA ALA A 315 0.28 -1.19 -9.18
C ALA A 315 1.56 -0.41 -8.86
N CYS A 316 2.39 -0.89 -7.92
CA CYS A 316 3.68 -0.27 -7.60
C CYS A 316 4.60 -0.20 -8.84
N LEU A 317 4.68 -1.28 -9.62
CA LEU A 317 5.47 -1.33 -10.85
C LEU A 317 4.91 -0.40 -11.94
N TYR A 318 3.58 -0.33 -12.08
CA TYR A 318 2.94 0.65 -12.98
C TYR A 318 3.45 2.05 -12.68
N PHE A 319 3.28 2.51 -11.44
CA PHE A 319 3.60 3.90 -11.13
C PHE A 319 5.10 4.19 -11.19
N TYR A 320 5.95 3.23 -10.81
CA TYR A 320 7.39 3.36 -10.89
C TYR A 320 7.90 3.50 -12.33
N PHE A 321 7.34 2.73 -13.28
CA PHE A 321 7.78 2.73 -14.67
C PHE A 321 6.99 3.67 -15.60
N ASN A 322 5.77 4.06 -15.26
CA ASN A 322 4.90 4.87 -16.12
C ASN A 322 5.57 6.17 -16.59
N LEU A 323 6.29 6.85 -15.70
CA LEU A 323 7.01 8.08 -16.05
C LEU A 323 8.20 7.84 -16.98
N GLN A 324 8.88 6.70 -16.83
CA GLN A 324 10.00 6.32 -17.69
C GLN A 324 9.48 5.93 -19.08
N ALA A 325 8.34 5.23 -19.15
CA ALA A 325 7.66 4.89 -20.39
C ALA A 325 7.20 6.14 -21.17
N ASN A 326 6.68 7.15 -20.48
CA ASN A 326 6.17 8.38 -21.12
C ASN A 326 7.25 9.37 -21.56
N LYS A 327 8.48 9.28 -21.01
CA LYS A 327 9.65 10.06 -21.48
C LYS A 327 10.34 9.46 -22.70
N SER A 328 9.98 8.24 -23.09
CA SER A 328 10.66 7.47 -24.16
C SER A 328 10.02 7.62 -25.54
N VAL A 329 9.32 8.75 -25.80
CA VAL A 329 8.68 9.09 -27.08
C VAL A 329 9.51 10.12 -27.83
#